data_AF-A0A2V8BCB9-F1
#
_entry.id   AF-A0A2V8BCB9-F1
#
_cell.length_a   1.000
_cell.length_b   1.000
_cell.length_c   1.000
_cell.angle_alpha   90.00
_cell.angle_beta   90.00
_cell.angle_gamma   90.00
#
_symmetry.space_group_name_H-M   'P 1'
#
loop_
_entity.id
_entity.type
_entity.pdbx_description
1 polymer ?
#
loop_
_entity_poly.entity_id
_entity_poly.type
_entity_poly.pdbx_seq_one_letter_code
_entity_poly.pdbx_strand_id
1 'polypeptide(L)'
;MAARSVRRDPKADALRAHGALHPHPQDVRDPLFGSHEFFDARDLVQVKYEMVRRVEVDGHSVAQTTDVFGCSRPTFYQAQTAFKAQGIPGLVPRKRGPRGAHKLDDAVMAFVRALRTDDSTLSTPAVLDQIRRRFGLAVHRRTLERAVRREEKKRR
;
A
#
# COMPACT_ATOMS: atom_id res chain seq x y z
N MET A 1 25.06 18.04 -26.50
CA MET A 1 24.71 16.68 -26.03
C MET A 1 23.24 16.67 -25.62
N ALA A 2 22.36 16.07 -26.42
CA ALA A 2 20.94 16.04 -26.14
C ALA A 2 20.65 15.18 -24.90
N ALA A 3 19.95 15.75 -23.93
CA ALA A 3 19.49 15.03 -22.75
C ALA A 3 18.63 13.84 -23.19
N ARG A 4 19.11 12.64 -22.86
CA ARG A 4 18.41 11.37 -23.13
C ARG A 4 17.06 11.44 -22.44
N SER A 5 15.97 11.58 -23.19
CA SER A 5 14.63 11.55 -22.62
C SER A 5 14.49 10.23 -21.86
N VAL A 6 14.15 10.31 -20.57
CA VAL A 6 13.83 9.11 -19.79
C VAL A 6 12.62 8.51 -20.47
N ARG A 7 12.81 7.42 -21.21
CA ARG A 7 11.71 6.67 -21.80
C ARG A 7 10.78 6.28 -20.65
N ARG A 8 9.59 6.87 -20.64
CA ARG A 8 8.54 6.54 -19.69
C ARG A 8 8.25 5.05 -19.84
N ASP A 9 8.29 4.30 -18.75
CA ASP A 9 7.93 2.88 -18.71
C ASP A 9 6.49 2.79 -18.17
N PRO A 10 5.47 2.71 -19.05
CA PRO A 10 4.08 2.80 -18.62
C PRO A 10 3.67 1.61 -17.75
N LYS A 11 4.28 0.43 -17.98
CA LYS A 11 4.00 -0.77 -17.20
C LYS A 11 4.56 -0.63 -15.79
N ALA A 12 5.81 -0.20 -15.65
CA ALA A 12 6.40 0.02 -14.32
C ALA A 12 5.63 1.10 -13.53
N ASP A 13 5.14 2.15 -14.19
CA ASP A 13 4.31 3.17 -13.56
C ASP A 13 2.97 2.62 -13.08
N ALA A 14 2.28 1.81 -13.90
CA ALA A 14 1.04 1.14 -13.52
C ALA A 14 1.24 0.17 -12.35
N LEU A 15 2.29 -0.67 -12.41
CA LEU A 15 2.64 -1.59 -11.33
C LEU A 15 2.92 -0.83 -10.03
N ARG A 16 3.64 0.29 -10.09
CA ARG A 16 3.90 1.12 -8.90
C ARG A 16 2.63 1.73 -8.33
N ALA A 17 1.71 2.21 -9.18
CA ALA A 17 0.44 2.78 -8.74
C ALA A 17 -0.43 1.77 -7.96
N HIS A 18 -0.33 0.48 -8.33
CA HIS A 18 -1.04 -0.62 -7.66
C HIS A 18 -0.22 -1.32 -6.56
N GLY A 19 1.00 -0.88 -6.28
CA GLY A 19 1.90 -1.55 -5.33
C GLY A 19 2.34 -2.94 -5.76
N ALA A 20 2.24 -3.24 -7.06
CA ALA A 20 2.59 -4.50 -7.70
C ALA A 20 3.99 -4.49 -8.36
N LEU A 21 4.71 -3.36 -8.31
CA LEU A 21 6.09 -3.32 -8.80
C LEU A 21 6.99 -4.12 -7.85
N HIS A 22 7.66 -5.15 -8.38
CA HIS A 22 8.57 -6.00 -7.63
C HIS A 22 9.78 -5.17 -7.16
N PRO A 23 10.14 -5.18 -5.86
CA PRO A 23 11.25 -4.37 -5.34
C PRO A 23 12.62 -4.89 -5.76
N HIS A 24 12.74 -6.21 -5.98
CA HIS A 24 14.00 -6.90 -6.30
C HIS A 24 13.85 -7.85 -7.50
N PRO A 25 13.50 -7.36 -8.70
CA PRO A 25 13.26 -8.22 -9.87
C PRO A 25 14.50 -9.06 -10.26
N GLN A 26 15.70 -8.58 -9.93
CA GLN A 26 16.95 -9.30 -10.19
C GLN A 26 17.12 -10.60 -9.37
N ASP A 27 16.33 -10.79 -8.32
CA ASP A 27 16.38 -11.98 -7.48
C ASP A 27 15.54 -13.13 -8.07
N VAL A 28 14.72 -12.85 -9.09
CA VAL A 28 13.96 -13.85 -9.86
C VAL A 28 14.88 -14.48 -10.90
N ARG A 29 15.38 -15.68 -10.60
CA ARG A 29 16.34 -16.46 -11.40
C ARG A 29 15.67 -17.61 -12.16
N ASP A 30 14.36 -17.73 -12.09
CA ASP A 30 13.61 -18.72 -12.85
C ASP A 30 13.85 -18.50 -14.37
N PRO A 31 14.27 -19.53 -15.12
CA PRO A 31 14.58 -19.40 -16.54
C PRO A 31 13.46 -18.80 -17.39
N LEU A 32 12.19 -19.04 -17.05
CA LEU A 32 11.05 -18.53 -17.81
C LEU A 32 11.04 -16.99 -17.86
N PHE A 33 11.51 -16.33 -16.81
CA PHE A 33 11.60 -14.87 -16.72
C PHE A 33 12.76 -14.28 -17.53
N GLY A 34 13.72 -15.10 -17.97
CA GLY A 34 14.83 -14.70 -18.82
C GLY A 34 14.70 -15.14 -20.28
N SER A 35 13.92 -16.19 -20.56
CA SER A 35 13.83 -16.80 -21.90
C SER A 35 12.58 -16.43 -22.69
N HIS A 36 11.57 -15.84 -22.05
CA HIS A 36 10.28 -15.56 -22.69
C HIS A 36 9.78 -14.15 -22.39
N GLU A 37 9.34 -13.44 -23.43
CA GLU A 37 8.83 -12.06 -23.34
C GLU A 37 7.54 -11.94 -22.50
N PHE A 38 6.81 -13.05 -22.33
CA PHE A 38 5.57 -13.09 -21.56
C PHE A 38 5.80 -12.87 -20.05
N PHE A 39 6.91 -13.34 -19.50
CA PHE A 39 7.19 -13.28 -18.07
C PHE A 39 8.00 -12.04 -17.72
N ASP A 40 7.56 -11.28 -16.72
CA ASP A 40 8.18 -10.04 -16.30
C ASP A 40 8.49 -10.06 -14.80
N ALA A 41 9.76 -10.12 -14.44
CA ALA A 41 10.21 -10.19 -13.04
C ALA A 41 9.84 -8.92 -12.25
N ARG A 42 9.51 -7.82 -12.95
CA ARG A 42 9.08 -6.56 -12.33
C ARG A 42 7.62 -6.62 -11.89
N ASP A 43 6.83 -7.57 -12.39
CA ASP A 43 5.44 -7.77 -11.99
C ASP A 43 5.36 -8.75 -10.81
N LEU A 44 5.25 -8.21 -9.60
CA LEU A 44 5.18 -9.00 -8.37
C LEU A 44 4.00 -9.97 -8.34
N VAL A 45 2.89 -9.64 -9.01
CA VAL A 45 1.70 -10.48 -9.05
C VAL A 45 1.95 -11.68 -9.94
N GLN A 46 2.56 -11.47 -11.12
CA GLN A 46 2.96 -12.55 -12.01
C GLN A 46 4.01 -13.47 -11.35
N VAL A 47 5.04 -12.89 -10.71
CA VAL A 47 6.08 -13.66 -9.99
C VAL A 47 5.44 -14.58 -8.94
N LYS A 48 4.50 -14.07 -8.13
CA LYS A 48 3.81 -14.90 -7.13
C LYS A 48 2.92 -15.98 -7.76
N TYR A 49 2.21 -15.64 -8.83
CA TYR A 49 1.35 -16.59 -9.52
C TYR A 49 2.17 -17.75 -10.09
N GLU A 50 3.25 -17.46 -10.82
CA GLU A 50 4.11 -18.49 -11.41
C GLU A 50 4.83 -19.31 -10.33
N MET A 51 5.24 -18.69 -9.22
CA MET A 51 5.80 -19.42 -8.07
C MET A 51 4.80 -20.45 -7.52
N VAL A 52 3.52 -20.08 -7.38
CA VAL A 52 2.47 -20.98 -6.89
C VAL A 52 2.15 -22.06 -7.93
N ARG A 53 1.95 -21.66 -9.19
CA ARG A 53 1.62 -22.55 -10.30
C ARG A 53 2.73 -23.60 -10.51
N ARG A 54 4.00 -23.23 -10.40
CA ARG A 54 5.13 -24.16 -10.55
C ARG A 54 5.15 -25.26 -9.48
N VAL A 55 4.77 -24.94 -8.24
CA VAL A 55 4.66 -25.97 -7.18
C VAL A 55 3.40 -26.82 -7.38
N GLU A 56 2.25 -26.20 -7.61
CA GLU A 56 0.95 -26.89 -7.63
C GLU A 56 0.71 -27.70 -8.93
N VAL A 57 1.19 -27.21 -10.06
CA VAL A 57 0.97 -27.82 -11.38
C VAL A 57 2.19 -28.64 -11.82
N ASP A 58 3.38 -28.07 -11.68
CA ASP A 58 4.60 -28.70 -12.19
C ASP A 58 5.31 -29.57 -11.10
N GLY A 59 4.78 -29.61 -9.87
CA GLY A 59 5.22 -30.51 -8.81
C GLY A 59 6.59 -30.20 -8.19
N HIS A 60 7.14 -29.00 -8.44
CA HIS A 60 8.43 -28.62 -7.87
C HIS A 60 8.39 -28.47 -6.35
N SER A 61 9.53 -28.69 -5.68
CA SER A 61 9.60 -28.46 -4.24
C SER A 61 9.43 -26.97 -3.91
N VAL A 62 8.72 -26.68 -2.81
CA VAL A 62 8.57 -25.31 -2.28
C VAL A 62 9.94 -24.68 -2.02
N ALA A 63 10.89 -25.46 -1.49
CA ALA A 63 12.24 -24.98 -1.18
C ALA A 63 13.00 -24.51 -2.42
N GLN A 64 13.06 -25.34 -3.48
CA GLN A 64 13.75 -24.97 -4.72
C GLN A 64 13.03 -23.82 -5.43
N THR A 65 11.70 -23.86 -5.46
CA THR A 65 10.91 -22.81 -6.12
C THR A 65 11.12 -21.46 -5.45
N THR A 66 11.03 -21.40 -4.12
CA THR A 66 11.23 -20.12 -3.41
C THR A 66 12.63 -19.55 -3.60
N ASP A 67 13.67 -20.39 -3.67
CA ASP A 67 15.05 -19.95 -3.97
C ASP A 67 15.21 -19.34 -5.37
N VAL A 68 14.64 -19.97 -6.41
CA VAL A 68 14.75 -19.44 -7.79
C VAL A 68 13.83 -18.24 -8.03
N PHE A 69 12.75 -18.08 -7.27
CA PHE A 69 11.86 -16.91 -7.35
C PHE A 69 12.29 -15.75 -6.43
N GLY A 70 13.42 -15.86 -5.71
CA GLY A 70 13.90 -14.80 -4.81
C GLY A 70 12.93 -14.53 -3.65
N CYS A 71 12.21 -15.55 -3.20
CA CYS A 71 11.15 -15.45 -2.19
C CYS A 71 11.44 -16.33 -0.98
N SER A 72 10.75 -16.06 0.13
CA SER A 72 10.80 -16.92 1.32
C SER A 72 9.70 -17.99 1.28
N ARG A 73 9.87 -19.11 2.00
CA ARG A 73 8.80 -20.11 2.19
C ARG A 73 7.52 -19.50 2.81
N PRO A 74 7.59 -18.62 3.83
CA PRO A 74 6.40 -17.90 4.29
C PRO A 74 5.69 -17.09 3.19
N THR A 75 6.45 -16.44 2.30
CA THR A 75 5.89 -15.71 1.16
C THR A 75 5.12 -16.65 0.22
N PHE A 76 5.65 -17.85 -0.03
CA PHE A 76 4.96 -18.88 -0.82
C PHE A 76 3.62 -19.28 -0.19
N TYR A 77 3.61 -19.68 1.08
CA TYR A 77 2.36 -20.12 1.72
C TYR A 77 1.33 -19.00 1.79
N GLN A 78 1.74 -17.75 2.05
CA GLN A 78 0.85 -16.60 2.01
C GLN A 78 0.26 -16.37 0.62
N ALA A 79 1.08 -16.48 -0.44
CA ALA A 79 0.62 -16.34 -1.82
C ALA A 79 -0.34 -17.48 -2.21
N GLN A 80 0.00 -18.72 -1.86
CA GLN A 80 -0.83 -19.90 -2.12
C GLN A 80 -2.20 -19.78 -1.43
N THR A 81 -2.23 -19.45 -0.14
CA THR A 81 -3.48 -19.24 0.61
C THR A 81 -4.31 -18.10 0.00
N ALA A 82 -3.67 -16.96 -0.30
CA ALA A 82 -4.38 -15.83 -0.87
C ALA A 82 -4.94 -16.13 -2.27
N PHE A 83 -4.18 -16.84 -3.10
CA PHE A 83 -4.61 -17.25 -4.44
C PHE A 83 -5.77 -18.25 -4.38
N LYS A 84 -5.69 -19.27 -3.52
CA LYS A 84 -6.79 -20.24 -3.33
C LYS A 84 -8.07 -19.57 -2.84
N ALA A 85 -7.97 -18.56 -1.98
CA ALA A 85 -9.12 -17.89 -1.41
C ALA A 85 -9.73 -16.79 -2.30
N GLN A 86 -8.91 -16.07 -3.08
CA GLN A 86 -9.32 -14.82 -3.75
C GLN A 86 -8.88 -14.74 -5.22
N GLY A 87 -8.25 -15.79 -5.76
CA GLY A 87 -7.65 -15.78 -7.10
C GLY A 87 -6.51 -14.77 -7.23
N ILE A 88 -6.30 -14.29 -8.46
CA ILE A 88 -5.29 -13.27 -8.78
C ILE A 88 -5.44 -11.99 -7.93
N PRO A 89 -6.66 -11.44 -7.67
CA PRO A 89 -6.83 -10.30 -6.77
C PRO A 89 -6.21 -10.48 -5.37
N GLY A 90 -6.13 -11.72 -4.86
CA GLY A 90 -5.49 -12.04 -3.59
C GLY A 90 -3.97 -11.81 -3.57
N LEU A 91 -3.31 -11.85 -4.72
CA LEU A 91 -1.86 -11.69 -4.85
C LEU A 91 -1.40 -10.22 -4.85
N VAL A 92 -2.31 -9.30 -5.16
CA VAL A 92 -2.06 -7.86 -5.19
C VAL A 92 -1.84 -7.33 -3.77
N PRO A 93 -0.70 -6.68 -3.47
CA PRO A 93 -0.46 -6.11 -2.16
C PRO A 93 -1.53 -5.08 -1.78
N ARG A 94 -2.21 -5.33 -0.66
CA ARG A 94 -3.14 -4.35 -0.08
C ARG A 94 -2.34 -3.27 0.65
N LYS A 95 -2.79 -2.01 0.57
CA LYS A 95 -2.20 -0.91 1.35
C LYS A 95 -2.19 -1.28 2.83
N ARG A 96 -0.99 -1.47 3.39
CA ARG A 96 -0.76 -1.66 4.83
C ARG A 96 -0.54 -0.29 5.49
N GLY A 97 -1.20 -0.06 6.62
CA GLY A 97 -1.12 1.18 7.39
C GLY A 97 -2.48 1.55 8.01
N PRO A 98 -2.50 2.48 8.99
CA PRO A 98 -3.74 2.93 9.60
C PRO A 98 -4.69 3.47 8.51
N ARG A 99 -5.90 2.91 8.42
CA ARG A 99 -6.92 3.30 7.42
C ARG A 99 -7.53 4.68 7.67
N GLY A 100 -7.16 5.33 8.77
CA GLY A 100 -7.67 6.64 9.17
C GLY A 100 -6.86 7.22 10.34
N ALA A 101 -7.10 8.49 10.64
CA ALA A 101 -6.53 9.13 11.82
C ALA A 101 -7.25 8.63 13.07
N HIS A 102 -6.70 7.61 13.73
CA HIS A 102 -7.34 6.95 14.89
C HIS A 102 -7.58 7.88 16.11
N LYS A 103 -7.03 9.09 16.14
CA LYS A 103 -7.23 10.09 17.21
C LYS A 103 -8.17 11.24 16.84
N LEU A 104 -8.47 11.41 15.55
CA LEU A 104 -9.34 12.46 15.04
C LEU A 104 -10.32 11.78 14.08
N ASP A 105 -11.20 10.97 14.68
CA ASP A 105 -12.30 10.32 13.97
C ASP A 105 -13.39 11.34 13.60
N ASP A 106 -14.45 10.84 12.96
CA ASP A 106 -15.52 11.70 12.44
C ASP A 106 -16.25 12.44 13.56
N ALA A 107 -16.37 11.86 14.76
CA ALA A 107 -17.01 12.49 15.91
C ALA A 107 -16.18 13.66 16.45
N VAL A 108 -14.86 13.49 16.58
CA VAL A 108 -13.98 14.57 17.01
C VAL A 108 -13.94 15.67 15.93
N MET A 109 -13.90 15.32 14.65
CA MET A 109 -13.92 16.33 13.58
C MET A 109 -15.26 17.08 13.50
N ALA A 110 -16.39 16.42 13.76
CA ALA A 110 -17.70 17.08 13.87
C ALA A 110 -17.73 18.11 15.01
N PHE A 111 -17.18 17.76 16.16
CA PHE A 111 -17.04 18.69 17.28
C PHE A 111 -16.14 19.89 16.94
N VAL A 112 -14.99 19.65 16.30
CA VAL A 112 -14.09 20.72 15.85
C VAL A 112 -14.77 21.67 14.87
N ARG A 113 -15.62 21.14 13.97
CA ARG A 113 -16.42 21.98 13.05
C ARG A 113 -17.41 22.85 13.82
N ALA A 114 -18.18 22.27 14.73
CA ALA A 114 -19.16 23.01 15.53
C ALA A 114 -18.49 24.18 16.28
N LEU A 115 -17.35 23.93 16.94
CA LEU A 115 -16.60 24.98 17.63
C LEU A 115 -16.17 26.12 16.72
N ARG A 116 -15.76 25.83 15.49
CA ARG A 116 -15.32 26.83 14.52
C ARG A 116 -16.47 27.57 13.83
N THR A 117 -17.65 26.94 13.75
CA THR A 117 -18.89 27.60 13.30
C THR A 117 -19.40 28.56 14.36
N ASP A 118 -19.35 28.14 15.63
CA ASP A 118 -19.81 28.95 16.76
C ASP A 118 -18.84 30.12 17.05
N ASP A 119 -17.54 29.89 16.94
CA ASP A 119 -16.51 30.93 17.05
C ASP A 119 -15.38 30.72 16.03
N SER A 120 -15.42 31.53 14.96
CA SER A 120 -14.41 31.48 13.89
C SER A 120 -13.04 32.02 14.29
N THR A 121 -12.93 32.74 15.41
CA THR A 121 -11.68 33.33 15.91
C THR A 121 -10.91 32.38 16.83
N LEU A 122 -11.48 31.23 17.14
CA LEU A 122 -10.95 30.31 18.13
C LEU A 122 -9.58 29.75 17.72
N SER A 123 -8.57 30.00 18.57
CA SER A 123 -7.19 29.60 18.28
C SER A 123 -7.02 28.08 18.25
N THR A 124 -6.06 27.60 17.48
CA THR A 124 -5.77 26.15 17.41
C THR A 124 -5.43 25.52 18.77
N PRO A 125 -4.66 26.17 19.67
CA PRO A 125 -4.48 25.69 21.05
C PRO A 125 -5.80 25.58 21.82
N ALA A 126 -6.69 26.56 21.71
CA ALA A 126 -7.99 26.52 22.39
C ALA A 126 -8.86 25.34 21.89
N VAL A 127 -8.84 25.04 20.58
CA VAL A 127 -9.52 23.84 20.03
C VAL A 127 -8.94 22.55 20.64
N LEU A 128 -7.61 22.45 20.78
CA LEU A 128 -6.96 21.27 21.36
C LEU A 128 -7.35 21.08 22.83
N ASP A 129 -7.44 22.16 23.60
CA ASP A 129 -7.90 22.10 24.99
C ASP A 129 -9.36 21.65 25.09
N GLN A 130 -10.23 22.12 24.20
CA GLN A 130 -11.62 21.66 24.15
C GLN A 130 -11.73 20.18 23.76
N ILE A 131 -10.93 19.70 22.79
CA ILE A 131 -10.84 18.27 22.45
C ILE A 131 -10.40 17.46 23.66
N ARG A 132 -9.38 17.92 24.39
CA ARG A 132 -8.88 17.24 25.59
C ARG A 132 -9.96 17.18 26.68
N ARG A 133 -10.67 18.28 26.93
CA ARG A 133 -11.75 18.33 27.94
C ARG A 133 -12.93 17.43 27.57
N ARG A 134 -13.34 17.41 26.30
CA ARG A 134 -14.55 16.70 25.84
C ARG A 134 -14.32 15.20 25.60
N PHE A 135 -13.15 14.83 25.08
CA PHE A 135 -12.84 13.47 24.62
C PHE A 135 -11.67 12.80 25.38
N GLY A 136 -10.98 13.52 26.26
CA GLY A 136 -9.79 12.98 26.96
C GLY A 136 -8.58 12.78 26.04
N LEU A 137 -8.60 13.34 24.81
CA LEU A 137 -7.60 13.09 23.79
C LEU A 137 -6.50 14.14 23.79
N ALA A 138 -5.25 13.71 23.98
CA ALA A 138 -4.07 14.53 23.76
C ALA A 138 -3.67 14.48 22.27
N VAL A 139 -3.99 15.54 21.53
CA VAL A 139 -3.71 15.69 20.11
C VAL A 139 -2.61 16.72 19.89
N HIS A 140 -1.63 16.40 19.06
CA HIS A 140 -0.59 17.36 18.68
C HIS A 140 -1.14 18.38 17.67
N ARG A 141 -0.75 19.66 17.78
CA ARG A 141 -1.16 20.75 16.86
C ARG A 141 -1.08 20.38 15.39
N ARG A 142 0.08 19.87 14.93
CA ARG A 142 0.27 19.42 13.53
C ARG A 142 -0.71 18.32 13.09
N THR A 143 -1.21 17.49 14.01
CA THR A 143 -2.18 16.44 13.70
C THR A 143 -3.55 17.03 13.42
N LEU A 144 -3.99 17.99 14.24
CA LEU A 144 -5.23 18.74 14.03
C LEU A 144 -5.18 19.56 12.74
N GLU A 145 -4.09 20.30 12.50
CA GLU A 145 -3.91 21.09 11.28
C GLU A 145 -3.94 20.21 10.02
N ARG A 146 -3.31 19.02 10.07
CA ARG A 146 -3.36 18.05 8.97
C ARG A 146 -4.76 17.48 8.75
N ALA A 147 -5.51 17.22 9.82
CA ALA A 147 -6.88 16.69 9.71
C ALA A 147 -7.83 17.73 9.08
N VAL A 148 -7.77 18.98 9.54
CA VAL A 148 -8.54 20.11 8.96
C VAL A 148 -8.22 20.27 7.47
N ARG A 149 -6.93 20.31 7.09
CA ARG A 149 -6.54 20.42 5.66
C ARG A 149 -7.01 19.24 4.81
N ARG A 150 -7.04 18.03 5.36
CA ARG A 150 -7.55 16.84 4.65
C ARG A 150 -9.05 16.93 4.42
N GLU A 151 -9.78 17.49 5.38
CA GLU A 151 -11.23 17.66 5.31
C GLU A 151 -11.62 18.74 4.29
N GLU A 152 -10.91 19.87 4.27
CA GLU A 152 -11.11 20.92 3.25
C GLU A 152 -10.92 20.39 1.83
N LYS A 153 -9.97 19.46 1.64
CA LYS A 153 -9.75 18.77 0.36
C LYS A 153 -10.82 17.74 0.01
N LYS A 154 -11.54 17.19 0.99
CA LYS A 154 -12.68 16.27 0.74
C LYS A 154 -13.96 17.03 0.40
N ARG A 155 -14.06 18.31 0.80
CA ARG A 155 -15.22 19.19 0.54
C ARG A 155 -15.12 19.94 -0.80
N ARG A 156 -13.92 19.99 -1.40
CA ARG A 156 -13.68 20.47 -2.77
C ARG A 156 -13.78 19.31 -3.74
#